data_AF-A0A537NEB2-F1
#
_entry.id   AF-A0A537NEB2-F1
#
_cell.length_a   1.000
_cell.length_b   1.000
_cell.length_c   1.000
_cell.angle_alpha   90.00
_cell.angle_beta   90.00
_cell.angle_gamma   90.00
#
_symmetry.space_group_name_H-M   'P 1'
#
loop_
_entity.id
_entity.type
_entity.pdbx_description
1 polymer ?
#
loop_
_entity_poly.entity_id
_entity_poly.type
_entity_poly.pdbx_seq_one_letter_code
_entity_poly.pdbx_strand_id
1 'polypeptide(L)'
;MARVRPHSLGGAGDRDRRYRIARIEHLTPPTPSRALRAGTEALIRALTALSIALGALSLAIDGAHAAPWCANYGFRTNCGFHTFAQCMATVSGNAGFCLRNQFENPSSLGKDVRRRSPRDE
;
A
#
# COMPACT_ATOMS: atom_id res chain seq x y z
N MET A 1 -14.10 48.51 -78.32
CA MET A 1 -14.69 47.73 -77.21
C MET A 1 -15.61 46.70 -77.85
N ALA A 2 -15.09 45.52 -78.24
CA ALA A 2 -14.91 44.29 -77.47
C ALA A 2 -16.15 43.36 -77.52
N ARG A 3 -15.95 42.21 -78.18
CA ARG A 3 -16.83 41.02 -78.28
C ARG A 3 -17.25 40.51 -76.89
N VAL A 4 -18.30 39.67 -76.82
CA VAL A 4 -18.21 38.22 -76.55
C VAL A 4 -19.62 37.60 -76.34
N ARG A 5 -19.66 36.31 -76.62
CA ARG A 5 -20.72 35.31 -76.83
C ARG A 5 -21.63 34.98 -75.63
N PRO A 6 -22.75 34.25 -75.87
CA PRO A 6 -23.57 33.66 -74.82
C PRO A 6 -22.85 32.49 -74.12
N HIS A 7 -23.15 32.32 -72.83
CA HIS A 7 -22.75 31.15 -72.06
C HIS A 7 -23.93 30.16 -71.91
N SER A 8 -23.68 28.97 -72.43
CA SER A 8 -24.41 27.73 -72.20
C SER A 8 -23.83 27.02 -70.96
N LEU A 9 -24.52 25.94 -70.55
CA LEU A 9 -24.14 24.91 -69.56
C LEU A 9 -24.53 25.30 -68.12
N GLY A 10 -25.23 24.49 -67.35
CA GLY A 10 -25.50 23.06 -67.40
C GLY A 10 -25.80 22.62 -65.96
N GLY A 11 -26.38 21.43 -65.78
CA GLY A 11 -26.43 20.81 -64.45
C GLY A 11 -27.75 20.13 -64.16
N ALA A 12 -27.83 18.88 -64.58
CA ALA A 12 -28.88 17.94 -64.21
C ALA A 12 -29.11 17.94 -62.69
N GLY A 13 -30.36 18.17 -62.29
CA GLY A 13 -30.83 18.06 -60.92
C GLY A 13 -30.63 16.65 -60.38
N ASP A 14 -29.56 16.51 -59.62
CA ASP A 14 -29.44 15.81 -58.33
C ASP A 14 -30.38 14.61 -58.12
N ARG A 15 -30.11 13.54 -58.85
CA ARG A 15 -30.48 12.17 -58.45
C ARG A 15 -29.34 11.59 -57.63
N ASP A 16 -29.41 11.69 -56.31
CA ASP A 16 -29.06 10.53 -55.45
C ASP A 16 -29.33 10.83 -53.98
N ARG A 17 -30.61 10.72 -53.63
CA ARG A 17 -31.04 10.28 -52.31
C ARG A 17 -30.61 8.81 -52.12
N ARG A 18 -29.30 8.56 -52.02
CA ARG A 18 -28.75 7.24 -51.68
C ARG A 18 -28.26 7.25 -50.24
N TYR A 19 -29.16 6.82 -49.37
CA TYR A 19 -28.92 5.79 -48.36
C TYR A 19 -27.46 5.72 -47.86
N ARG A 20 -27.08 6.61 -46.93
CA ARG A 20 -25.92 6.36 -46.06
C ARG A 20 -26.30 5.24 -45.08
N ILE A 21 -26.13 3.99 -45.53
CA ILE A 21 -26.04 2.85 -44.63
C ILE A 21 -24.84 3.14 -43.72
N ALA A 22 -25.09 3.33 -42.43
CA ALA A 22 -24.06 3.23 -41.42
C ALA A 22 -23.46 1.82 -41.54
N ARG A 23 -22.30 1.70 -42.18
CA ARG A 23 -21.47 0.50 -42.08
C ARG A 23 -21.07 0.42 -40.61
N ILE A 24 -21.72 -0.46 -39.85
CA ILE A 24 -21.25 -0.90 -38.55
C ILE A 24 -19.97 -1.67 -38.83
N GLU A 25 -18.84 -0.96 -38.89
CA GLU A 25 -17.55 -1.59 -38.70
C GLU A 25 -17.58 -2.19 -37.31
N HIS A 26 -17.39 -3.51 -37.24
CA HIS A 26 -17.15 -4.22 -36.00
C HIS A 26 -16.24 -3.39 -35.11
N LEU A 27 -16.76 -2.91 -33.98
CA LEU A 27 -16.00 -2.25 -32.93
C LEU A 27 -14.99 -3.25 -32.36
N THR A 28 -13.87 -3.44 -33.05
CA THR A 28 -12.66 -3.93 -32.39
C THR A 28 -12.25 -2.84 -31.40
N PRO A 29 -12.16 -3.14 -30.09
CA PRO A 29 -11.70 -2.15 -29.12
C PRO A 29 -10.29 -1.70 -29.53
N PRO A 30 -9.95 -0.40 -29.41
CA PRO A 30 -8.62 0.07 -29.74
C PRO A 30 -7.62 -0.71 -28.88
N THR A 31 -6.71 -1.45 -29.53
CA THR A 31 -5.61 -2.08 -28.80
C THR A 31 -4.77 -0.94 -28.21
N PRO A 32 -4.55 -0.90 -26.88
CA PRO A 32 -3.76 0.17 -26.29
C PRO A 32 -2.37 0.15 -26.92
N SER A 33 -1.88 1.33 -27.30
CA SER A 33 -0.59 1.50 -27.96
C SER A 33 0.51 0.81 -27.14
N ARG A 34 1.50 0.18 -27.81
CA ARG A 34 2.61 -0.53 -27.14
C ARG A 34 3.31 0.35 -26.08
N ALA A 35 3.36 1.67 -26.32
CA ALA A 35 3.88 2.65 -25.38
C ALA A 35 3.04 2.75 -24.09
N LEU A 36 1.71 2.70 -24.20
CA LEU A 36 0.81 2.69 -23.04
C LEU A 36 0.97 1.40 -22.23
N ARG A 37 1.11 0.24 -22.90
CA ARG A 37 1.38 -1.05 -22.24
C ARG A 37 2.72 -1.06 -21.52
N ALA A 38 3.78 -0.55 -22.17
CA ALA A 38 5.12 -0.43 -21.57
C ALA A 38 5.12 0.53 -20.37
N GLY A 39 4.37 1.64 -20.44
CA GLY A 39 4.19 2.59 -19.34
C GLY A 39 3.49 1.95 -18.13
N THR A 40 2.42 1.18 -18.37
CA THR A 40 1.72 0.45 -17.30
C THR A 40 2.60 -0.63 -16.67
N GLU A 41 3.37 -1.39 -17.45
CA GLU A 41 4.30 -2.39 -16.92
C GLU A 41 5.42 -1.75 -16.07
N ALA A 42 5.97 -0.63 -16.53
CA ALA A 42 6.97 0.13 -15.78
C ALA A 42 6.39 0.69 -14.47
N LEU A 43 5.16 1.21 -14.52
CA LEU A 43 4.43 1.70 -13.35
C LEU A 43 4.19 0.58 -12.34
N ILE A 44 3.66 -0.56 -12.78
CA ILE A 44 3.39 -1.71 -11.89
C ILE A 44 4.69 -2.18 -11.25
N ARG A 45 5.78 -2.33 -12.02
CA ARG A 45 7.09 -2.70 -11.48
C ARG A 45 7.60 -1.69 -10.44
N ALA A 46 7.50 -0.40 -10.72
CA ALA A 46 7.89 0.64 -9.77
C ALA A 46 7.06 0.60 -8.48
N LEU A 47 5.74 0.43 -8.59
CA LEU A 47 4.85 0.31 -7.45
C LEU A 47 5.15 -0.95 -6.62
N THR A 48 5.41 -2.09 -7.26
CA THR A 48 5.80 -3.34 -6.57
C THR A 48 7.16 -3.22 -5.89
N ALA A 49 8.15 -2.58 -6.51
CA ALA A 49 9.45 -2.37 -5.89
C ALA A 49 9.35 -1.41 -4.69
N LEU A 50 8.52 -0.36 -4.81
CA LEU A 50 8.27 0.60 -3.73
C LEU A 50 7.57 -0.07 -2.54
N SER A 51 6.56 -0.90 -2.78
CA SER A 51 5.87 -1.60 -1.69
C SER A 51 6.78 -2.61 -0.97
N ILE A 52 7.64 -3.32 -1.70
CA ILE A 52 8.65 -4.21 -1.11
C ILE A 52 9.67 -3.39 -0.28
N ALA A 53 10.16 -2.27 -0.80
CA ALA A 53 11.12 -1.42 -0.10
C ALA A 53 10.54 -0.83 1.20
N LEU A 54 9.28 -0.37 1.17
CA LEU A 54 8.57 0.12 2.36
C LEU A 54 8.32 -1.00 3.38
N GLY A 55 7.96 -2.19 2.91
CA GLY A 55 7.83 -3.38 3.76
C GLY A 55 9.14 -3.73 4.45
N ALA A 56 10.24 -3.80 3.70
CA ALA A 56 11.57 -4.11 4.24
C ALA A 56 12.05 -3.06 5.25
N LEU A 57 11.80 -1.78 5.00
CA LEU A 57 12.17 -0.71 5.92
C LEU A 57 11.40 -0.82 7.25
N SER A 58 10.16 -1.31 7.23
CA SER A 58 9.37 -1.53 8.45
C SER A 58 9.93 -2.61 9.36
N LEU A 59 10.61 -3.63 8.80
CA LEU A 59 11.29 -4.68 9.58
C LEU A 59 12.67 -4.23 10.11
N ALA A 60 13.23 -3.14 9.58
CA ALA A 60 14.57 -2.67 9.94
C ALA A 60 14.58 -1.71 11.13
N ILE A 61 13.41 -1.35 11.69
CA ILE A 61 13.28 -0.38 12.79
C ILE A 61 13.52 -1.03 14.16
N ASP A 62 13.58 -2.35 14.24
CA ASP A 62 13.81 -3.07 15.51
C ASP A 62 15.30 -3.07 15.88
N GLY A 63 15.77 -1.96 16.46
CA GLY A 63 16.90 -2.02 17.40
C GLY A 63 16.56 -3.00 18.53
N ALA A 64 17.54 -3.67 19.10
CA ALA A 64 17.37 -4.63 20.21
C ALA A 64 16.93 -3.94 21.52
N HIS A 65 15.76 -3.31 21.48
CA HIS A 65 15.09 -2.69 22.61
C HIS A 65 14.13 -3.71 23.18
N ALA A 66 14.31 -4.03 24.46
CA ALA A 66 13.40 -4.93 25.15
C ALA A 66 12.00 -4.29 25.13
N ALA A 67 11.01 -4.99 24.56
CA ALA A 67 9.68 -4.43 24.38
C ALA A 67 9.05 -4.08 25.74
N PRO A 68 8.34 -2.95 25.88
CA PRO A 68 7.85 -2.44 27.16
C PRO A 68 6.84 -3.31 27.91
N TRP A 69 6.17 -4.24 27.22
CA TRP A 69 5.08 -5.03 27.80
C TRP A 69 5.30 -6.53 27.67
N CYS A 70 4.95 -7.25 28.73
CA CYS A 70 5.01 -8.70 28.83
C CYS A 70 3.64 -9.30 29.15
N ALA A 71 3.25 -10.35 28.43
CA ALA A 71 2.14 -11.21 28.79
C ALA A 71 2.62 -12.30 29.76
N ASN A 72 1.94 -12.45 30.90
CA ASN A 72 2.22 -13.46 31.91
C ASN A 72 1.02 -14.43 32.01
N TYR A 73 1.29 -15.71 31.79
CA TYR A 73 0.32 -16.81 31.88
C TYR A 73 0.53 -17.68 33.14
N GLY A 74 1.31 -17.20 34.11
CA GLY A 74 1.71 -17.92 35.33
C GLY A 74 2.92 -18.84 35.12
N PHE A 75 2.86 -19.71 34.11
CA PHE A 75 3.92 -20.68 33.79
C PHE A 75 4.85 -20.24 32.66
N ARG A 76 4.46 -19.21 31.89
CA ARG A 76 5.25 -18.64 30.78
C ARG A 76 5.04 -17.14 30.71
N THR A 77 6.09 -16.44 30.29
CA THR A 77 6.08 -15.00 30.04
C THR A 77 6.57 -14.71 28.63
N ASN A 78 5.86 -13.86 27.89
CA ASN A 78 6.26 -13.38 26.56
C ASN A 78 6.40 -11.85 26.59
N CYS A 79 7.62 -11.35 26.38
CA CYS A 79 7.99 -9.93 26.48
C CYS A 79 8.29 -9.30 25.11
N GLY A 80 7.38 -9.45 24.15
CA GLY A 80 7.54 -8.96 22.77
C GLY A 80 6.57 -7.86 22.36
N PHE A 81 5.88 -7.20 23.31
CA PHE A 81 4.80 -6.27 22.97
C PHE A 81 5.21 -4.80 23.18
N HIS A 82 5.07 -3.99 22.12
CA HIS A 82 5.39 -2.56 22.16
C HIS A 82 4.26 -1.71 22.75
N THR A 83 3.05 -2.25 22.84
CA THR A 83 1.89 -1.56 23.42
C THR A 83 1.12 -2.46 24.38
N PHE A 84 0.48 -1.85 25.38
CA PHE A 84 -0.39 -2.57 26.30
C PHE A 84 -1.55 -3.24 25.56
N ALA A 85 -2.11 -2.57 24.55
CA ALA A 85 -3.21 -3.09 23.74
C ALA A 85 -2.81 -4.38 22.99
N GLN A 86 -1.60 -4.45 22.42
CA GLN A 86 -1.09 -5.68 21.78
C GLN A 86 -0.95 -6.84 22.78
N CYS A 87 -0.46 -6.56 23.98
CA CYS A 87 -0.39 -7.57 25.04
C CYS A 87 -1.81 -8.03 25.45
N MET A 88 -2.72 -7.09 25.68
CA MET A 88 -4.11 -7.37 26.07
C MET A 88 -4.85 -8.20 25.03
N ALA A 89 -4.65 -7.91 23.75
CA ALA A 89 -5.22 -8.70 22.66
C ALA A 89 -4.74 -10.16 22.68
N THR A 90 -3.52 -10.40 23.16
CA THR A 90 -2.90 -11.73 23.21
C THR A 90 -3.28 -12.52 24.46
N VAL A 91 -3.52 -11.85 25.59
CA VAL A 91 -4.00 -12.51 26.82
C VAL A 91 -5.52 -12.65 26.87
N SER A 92 -6.25 -11.86 26.08
CA SER A 92 -7.70 -11.95 25.95
C SER A 92 -8.11 -13.38 25.53
N GLY A 93 -8.92 -14.02 26.37
CA GLY A 93 -9.37 -15.41 26.15
C GLY A 93 -8.40 -16.50 26.64
N ASN A 94 -7.16 -16.18 27.02
CA ASN A 94 -6.11 -17.15 27.36
C ASN A 94 -5.70 -17.13 28.85
N ALA A 95 -6.50 -16.54 29.74
CA ALA A 95 -6.28 -16.48 31.19
C ALA A 95 -4.88 -15.96 31.60
N GLY A 96 -4.44 -14.85 30.99
CA GLY A 96 -3.20 -14.16 31.33
C GLY A 96 -3.41 -12.68 31.70
N PHE A 97 -2.33 -12.02 32.10
CA PHE A 97 -2.32 -10.58 32.39
C PHE A 97 -1.07 -9.91 31.85
N CYS A 98 -1.16 -8.59 31.65
CA CYS A 98 -0.08 -7.78 31.10
C CYS A 98 0.69 -7.05 32.20
N LEU A 99 2.01 -7.16 32.15
CA LEU A 99 2.96 -6.52 33.07
C LEU A 99 3.93 -5.64 32.28
N ARG A 100 4.54 -4.67 32.97
CA ARG A 100 5.67 -3.91 32.40
C ARG A 100 6.91 -4.77 32.34
N ASN A 101 7.67 -4.63 31.26
CA ASN A 101 8.91 -5.34 31.10
C ASN A 101 9.99 -4.78 32.02
N GLN A 102 10.40 -5.57 33.00
CA GLN A 102 11.47 -5.22 33.94
C GLN A 102 12.86 -5.07 33.28
N PHE A 103 13.03 -5.59 32.07
CA PHE A 103 14.28 -5.50 31.29
C PHE A 103 14.36 -4.26 30.40
N GLU A 104 13.25 -3.53 30.22
CA GLU A 104 13.22 -2.22 29.54
C GLU A 104 14.03 -1.17 30.32
N ASN A 105 14.22 -1.42 31.61
CA ASN A 105 14.75 -0.50 32.59
C ASN A 105 16.00 -1.15 33.24
N PRO A 106 17.23 -0.73 32.91
CA PRO A 106 18.43 -1.24 33.58
C PRO A 106 18.48 -0.87 35.07
N SER A 107 17.69 0.12 35.48
CA SER A 107 17.56 0.53 36.88
C SER A 107 16.75 -0.45 37.73
N SER A 108 15.80 -1.24 37.19
CA SER A 108 14.94 -2.15 37.97
C SER A 108 15.75 -3.28 38.58
N LEU A 109 16.68 -3.86 37.82
CA LEU A 109 17.58 -4.89 38.32
C LEU A 109 18.49 -4.36 39.46
N GLY A 110 18.85 -3.08 39.42
CA GLY A 110 19.72 -2.45 40.42
C GLY A 110 19.02 -2.06 41.72
N LYS A 111 17.69 -1.85 41.73
CA LYS A 111 16.96 -1.45 42.96
C LYS A 111 16.75 -2.63 43.91
N ASP A 112 16.61 -3.84 43.37
CA ASP A 112 16.40 -5.05 44.18
C ASP A 112 17.67 -5.56 44.85
N VAL A 113 18.85 -5.29 44.27
CA VAL A 113 20.14 -5.56 44.92
C VAL A 113 20.37 -4.59 46.08
N ARG A 114 20.04 -3.31 45.90
CA ARG A 114 20.28 -2.28 46.94
C ARG A 114 19.36 -2.42 48.16
N ARG A 115 18.14 -2.99 48.01
CA ARG A 115 17.25 -3.26 49.15
C ARG A 115 17.61 -4.51 49.97
N ARG A 116 18.50 -5.36 49.45
CA ARG A 116 18.83 -6.66 50.04
C ARG A 116 20.16 -6.69 50.77
N SER A 117 20.76 -5.53 51.05
CA SER A 117 21.86 -5.45 52.04
C SER A 117 21.24 -5.62 53.43
N PRO A 118 21.61 -6.65 54.19
CA PRO A 118 21.32 -6.69 55.62
C PRO A 118 21.88 -5.41 56.26
N ARG A 119 21.07 -4.79 57.11
CA ARG A 119 21.52 -3.71 57.97
C ARG A 119 22.30 -4.41 59.07
N ASP A 120 23.63 -4.28 59.05
CA ASP A 120 24.51 -4.77 60.12
C ASP A 120 24.10 -4.10 61.43
N GLU A 121 23.66 -4.89 62.40
CA GLU A 121 23.62 -4.57 63.84
C GLU A 121 23.64 -5.87 64.66
#